data_AF-A0AAW1U6R4-F1
#
_entry.id   AF-A0AAW1U6R4-F1
#
_cell.length_a   1.000
_cell.length_b   1.000
_cell.length_c   1.000
_cell.angle_alpha   90.00
_cell.angle_beta   90.00
_cell.angle_gamma   90.00
#
_symmetry.space_group_name_H-M   'P 1'
#
loop_
_entity.id
_entity.type
_entity.pdbx_description
1 polymer ?
#
loop_
_entity_poly.entity_id
_entity_poly.type
_entity_poly.pdbx_seq_one_letter_code
_entity_poly.pdbx_strand_id
1 'polypeptide(L)'
;MRYSCNILPVHQQSSEIPAIVNQDEFTIELQNYYSGHNENSKKSQWTNQRIQSVIKLLDEYNTIKSQGKRPTTKHYHHARKYDVMNIGNQKVLIMKRKDISDPVVQIIPTDEYYQKILDAHIATGHGRRDKIVHTLQDKYVVPMFAVSISKCSSFLSKCRTTH
;
A
#
# COMPACT_ATOMS: atom_id res chain seq x y z
N MET A 1 -1.31 51.31 -35.99
CA MET A 1 -0.74 51.26 -34.62
C MET A 1 -0.99 49.88 -34.06
N ARG A 2 0.08 49.17 -33.69
CA ARG A 2 0.08 47.77 -33.27
C ARG A 2 -0.14 47.72 -31.75
N TYR A 3 -1.13 46.97 -31.29
CA TYR A 3 -1.21 46.56 -29.87
C TYR A 3 -0.76 45.11 -29.76
N SER A 4 0.49 44.94 -29.32
CA SER A 4 1.00 43.66 -28.83
C SER A 4 0.45 43.45 -27.42
N CYS A 5 -0.36 42.41 -27.22
CA CYS A 5 -0.71 41.95 -25.88
C CYS A 5 0.14 40.71 -25.58
N ASN A 6 1.15 40.89 -24.74
CA ASN A 6 2.03 39.84 -24.26
C ASN A 6 1.23 38.81 -23.45
N ILE A 7 1.21 37.55 -23.90
CA ILE A 7 0.76 36.41 -23.11
C ILE A 7 2.00 35.60 -22.76
N LEU A 8 2.38 35.56 -21.48
CA LEU A 8 3.15 34.50 -20.81
C LEU A 8 3.13 34.79 -19.28
N PRO A 9 3.28 33.79 -18.39
CA PRO A 9 2.36 32.68 -18.12
C PRO A 9 1.91 32.71 -16.64
N VAL A 10 0.64 32.45 -16.34
CA VAL A 10 0.23 32.30 -14.93
C VAL A 10 0.64 30.91 -14.44
N HIS A 11 1.53 30.99 -13.47
CA HIS A 11 2.20 29.96 -12.72
C HIS A 11 1.21 28.99 -12.04
N GLN A 12 1.70 27.76 -11.87
CA GLN A 12 1.01 26.58 -11.35
C GLN A 12 0.25 26.86 -10.05
N GLN A 13 -1.05 26.58 -10.01
CA GLN A 13 -1.75 26.28 -8.76
C GLN A 13 -1.60 24.78 -8.51
N SER A 14 -0.51 24.41 -7.85
CA SER A 14 -0.44 23.18 -7.08
C SER A 14 -1.48 23.28 -5.97
N SER A 15 -2.59 22.56 -6.13
CA SER A 15 -3.61 22.38 -5.11
C SER A 15 -3.00 21.73 -3.87
N GLU A 16 -2.75 22.53 -2.83
CA GLU A 16 -2.32 22.06 -1.52
C GLU A 16 -3.45 21.25 -0.89
N ILE A 17 -3.28 19.93 -0.87
CA ILE A 17 -4.12 19.03 -0.08
C ILE A 17 -3.76 19.30 1.39
N PRO A 18 -4.68 19.78 2.24
CA PRO A 18 -4.37 20.03 3.64
C PRO A 18 -3.91 18.71 4.28
N ALA A 19 -2.72 18.71 4.87
CA ALA A 19 -2.12 17.53 5.48
C ALA A 19 -3.04 16.97 6.58
N ILE A 20 -3.57 15.79 6.27
CA ILE A 20 -4.76 15.19 6.87
C ILE A 20 -4.36 14.12 7.91
N VAL A 21 -3.08 13.71 7.91
CA VAL A 21 -2.30 13.16 9.05
C VAL A 21 -0.90 13.72 8.91
N ASN A 22 -0.18 13.96 10.01
CA ASN A 22 1.24 14.25 9.89
C ASN A 22 1.98 12.95 9.49
N GLN A 23 2.52 12.91 8.28
CA GLN A 23 3.24 11.74 7.75
C GLN A 23 4.36 11.29 8.68
N ASP A 24 5.03 12.22 9.37
CA ASP A 24 6.10 11.91 10.32
C ASP A 24 5.54 11.22 11.56
N GLU A 25 4.43 11.72 12.11
CA GLU A 25 3.75 11.09 13.26
C GLU A 25 3.28 9.66 12.91
N PHE A 26 2.69 9.49 11.72
CA PHE A 26 2.31 8.16 11.23
C PHE A 26 3.52 7.23 11.13
N THR A 27 4.62 7.73 10.56
CA THR A 27 5.85 6.96 10.37
C THR A 27 6.46 6.56 11.71
N ILE A 28 6.48 7.47 12.69
CA ILE A 28 6.97 7.21 14.05
C ILE A 28 6.09 6.16 14.75
N GLU A 29 4.76 6.30 14.74
CA GLU A 29 3.87 5.30 15.35
C GLU A 29 4.01 3.93 14.67
N LEU A 30 4.19 3.90 13.34
CA LEU A 30 4.37 2.67 12.57
C LEU A 30 5.72 2.00 12.91
N GLN A 31 6.79 2.79 12.99
CA GLN A 31 8.11 2.30 13.38
C GLN A 31 8.08 1.75 14.81
N ASN A 32 7.47 2.46 15.76
CA ASN A 32 7.30 2.02 17.14
C ASN A 32 6.54 0.70 17.25
N TYR A 33 5.51 0.52 16.41
CA TYR A 33 4.79 -0.76 16.35
C TYR A 33 5.72 -1.90 15.97
N TYR A 34 6.53 -1.74 14.91
CA TYR A 34 7.39 -2.82 14.43
C TYR A 34 8.64 -3.03 15.28
N SER A 35 9.23 -1.98 15.85
CA SER A 35 10.41 -2.08 16.72
C SER A 35 10.13 -2.81 18.03
N GLY A 36 8.88 -2.78 18.51
CA GLY A 36 8.43 -3.57 19.66
C GLY A 36 8.25 -5.08 19.39
N HIS A 37 8.47 -5.55 18.16
CA HIS A 37 8.34 -6.96 17.79
C HIS A 37 9.70 -7.59 17.50
N ASN A 38 9.98 -8.73 18.12
CA ASN A 38 11.19 -9.53 17.88
C ASN A 38 11.28 -9.93 16.40
N GLU A 39 12.48 -10.12 15.85
CA GLU A 39 12.70 -10.54 14.44
C GLU A 39 11.91 -11.82 14.05
N ASN A 40 11.63 -12.68 15.04
CA ASN A 40 10.85 -13.93 14.89
C ASN A 40 9.32 -13.75 14.96
N SER A 41 8.83 -12.52 15.06
CA SER A 41 7.40 -12.20 15.09
C SER A 41 6.71 -12.62 13.80
N LYS A 42 5.58 -13.35 13.92
CA LYS A 42 4.69 -13.68 12.79
C LYS A 42 4.12 -12.44 12.08
N LYS A 43 4.26 -11.24 12.68
CA LYS A 43 3.82 -9.94 12.16
C LYS A 43 4.99 -9.11 11.63
N SER A 44 5.95 -9.75 10.97
CA SER A 44 7.08 -9.06 10.37
C SER A 44 6.61 -8.03 9.34
N GLN A 45 7.34 -6.92 9.26
CA GLN A 45 7.11 -5.79 8.37
C GLN A 45 7.21 -6.20 6.89
N TRP A 46 6.32 -5.69 6.04
CA TRP A 46 6.48 -5.79 4.58
C TRP A 46 7.37 -4.66 4.10
N THR A 47 8.68 -4.92 4.01
CA THR A 47 9.61 -4.01 3.35
C THR A 47 9.70 -4.33 1.85
N ASN A 48 10.13 -3.36 1.05
CA ASN A 48 10.39 -3.58 -0.38
C ASN A 48 11.34 -4.77 -0.62
N GLN A 49 12.42 -4.86 0.15
CA GLN A 49 13.37 -5.97 0.08
C GLN A 49 12.72 -7.33 0.36
N ARG A 50 11.83 -7.39 1.36
CA ARG A 50 11.12 -8.63 1.68
C ARG A 50 10.16 -9.03 0.55
N ILE A 51 9.42 -8.07 0.00
CA ILE A 51 8.51 -8.31 -1.12
C ILE A 51 9.28 -8.88 -2.31
N GLN A 52 10.39 -8.23 -2.70
CA GLN A 52 11.24 -8.69 -3.80
C GLN A 52 11.85 -10.08 -3.54
N SER A 53 12.24 -10.35 -2.30
CA SER A 53 12.74 -11.68 -1.90
C SER A 53 11.69 -12.77 -2.07
N VAL A 54 10.42 -12.47 -1.75
CA VAL A 54 9.31 -13.43 -1.94
C VAL A 54 9.00 -13.61 -3.43
N ILE A 55 8.99 -12.54 -4.23
CA ILE A 55 8.81 -12.63 -5.70
C ILE A 55 9.89 -13.53 -6.30
N LYS A 56 11.16 -13.32 -5.94
CA LYS A 56 12.26 -14.17 -6.40
C LYS A 56 12.07 -15.64 -6.03
N LEU A 57 11.63 -15.93 -4.79
CA LEU A 57 11.32 -17.30 -4.36
C LEU A 57 10.19 -17.93 -5.19
N LEU A 58 9.19 -17.16 -5.62
CA LEU A 58 8.11 -17.66 -6.47
C LEU A 58 8.59 -17.92 -7.91
N ASP A 59 9.44 -17.05 -8.44
CA ASP A 59 10.10 -17.28 -9.75
C ASP A 59 10.98 -18.54 -9.72
N GLU A 60 11.76 -18.72 -8.64
CA GLU A 60 12.55 -19.94 -8.41
C GLU A 60 11.66 -21.18 -8.31
N TYR A 61 10.55 -21.11 -7.56
CA TYR A 61 9.58 -22.20 -7.48
C TYR A 61 9.05 -22.63 -8.86
N ASN A 62 8.64 -21.66 -9.68
CA ASN A 62 8.13 -21.92 -11.03
C ASN A 62 9.19 -22.53 -11.94
N THR A 63 10.44 -22.05 -11.85
CA THR A 63 11.59 -22.59 -12.59
C THR A 63 11.92 -24.03 -12.19
N ILE A 64 11.92 -24.34 -10.88
CA ILE A 64 12.17 -25.69 -10.38
C ILE A 64 11.07 -26.64 -10.87
N LYS A 65 9.81 -26.19 -10.84
CA LYS A 65 8.64 -26.97 -11.32
C LYS A 65 8.71 -27.24 -12.82
N SER A 66 9.07 -26.26 -13.65
CA SER A 66 9.19 -26.46 -15.09
C SER A 66 10.34 -27.39 -15.47
N GLN A 67 11.40 -27.43 -14.65
CA GLN A 67 12.50 -28.39 -14.79
C GLN A 67 12.17 -29.81 -14.27
N GLY A 68 10.95 -30.07 -13.80
CA GLY A 68 10.56 -31.37 -13.24
C GLY A 68 11.21 -31.71 -11.89
N LYS A 69 11.87 -30.75 -11.25
CA LYS A 69 12.52 -30.93 -9.94
C LYS A 69 11.52 -30.69 -8.81
N ARG A 70 11.85 -31.18 -7.60
CA ARG A 70 11.01 -31.00 -6.40
C ARG A 70 11.39 -29.70 -5.67
N PRO A 71 10.47 -28.72 -5.53
CA PRO A 71 10.72 -27.53 -4.73
C PRO A 71 10.83 -27.84 -3.23
N THR A 72 11.52 -26.95 -2.50
CA THR A 72 11.65 -27.07 -1.04
C THR A 72 10.37 -26.69 -0.30
N THR A 73 10.25 -27.07 0.97
CA THR A 73 9.12 -26.70 1.85
C THR A 73 8.90 -25.19 1.92
N LYS A 74 9.97 -24.40 1.92
CA LYS A 74 9.89 -22.93 1.91
C LYS A 74 9.20 -22.42 0.65
N HIS A 75 9.54 -22.96 -0.52
CA HIS A 75 8.88 -22.59 -1.76
C HIS A 75 7.37 -22.88 -1.71
N TYR A 76 6.99 -24.10 -1.30
CA TYR A 76 5.57 -24.46 -1.17
C TYR A 76 4.82 -23.57 -0.18
N HIS A 77 5.44 -23.23 0.96
CA HIS A 77 4.84 -22.34 1.95
C HIS A 77 4.47 -20.97 1.35
N HIS A 78 5.37 -20.37 0.56
CA HIS A 78 5.10 -19.08 -0.09
C HIS A 78 4.15 -19.21 -1.28
N ALA A 79 4.36 -20.20 -2.16
CA ALA A 79 3.52 -20.43 -3.34
C ALA A 79 2.08 -20.85 -3.01
N ARG A 80 1.80 -21.29 -1.77
CA ARG A 80 0.44 -21.52 -1.28
C ARG A 80 -0.28 -20.22 -0.89
N LYS A 81 0.46 -19.21 -0.42
CA LYS A 81 -0.11 -17.98 0.17
C LYS A 81 -0.11 -16.81 -0.80
N TYR A 82 0.89 -16.76 -1.67
CA TYR A 82 1.15 -15.62 -2.53
C TYR A 82 1.24 -16.03 -3.98
N ASP A 83 1.08 -15.05 -4.85
CA ASP A 83 1.26 -15.15 -6.28
C ASP A 83 1.93 -13.87 -6.81
N VAL A 84 2.42 -13.90 -8.05
CA VAL A 84 3.04 -12.74 -8.70
C VAL A 84 2.18 -12.32 -9.89
N MET A 85 1.90 -11.02 -9.97
CA MET A 85 1.20 -10.42 -11.09
C MET A 85 2.09 -9.38 -11.78
N ASN A 86 2.01 -9.30 -13.10
CA ASN A 86 2.68 -8.26 -13.88
C ASN A 86 1.72 -7.09 -14.08
N ILE A 87 2.13 -5.91 -13.63
CA ILE A 87 1.44 -4.64 -13.91
C ILE A 87 2.39 -3.79 -14.74
N GLY A 88 2.12 -3.69 -16.04
CA GLY A 88 3.07 -3.11 -17.00
C GLY A 88 4.39 -3.88 -16.98
N ASN A 89 5.49 -3.18 -16.68
CA ASN A 89 6.84 -3.74 -16.61
C ASN A 89 7.27 -4.13 -15.19
N GLN A 90 6.37 -4.06 -14.21
CA GLN A 90 6.68 -4.35 -12.81
C GLN A 90 5.99 -5.63 -12.33
N LYS A 91 6.76 -6.47 -11.63
CA LYS A 91 6.24 -7.62 -10.88
C LYS A 91 5.77 -7.14 -9.52
N VAL A 92 4.51 -7.40 -9.19
CA VAL A 92 3.93 -7.14 -7.88
C VAL A 92 3.56 -8.44 -7.18
N LEU A 93 3.73 -8.46 -5.85
CA LEU A 93 3.33 -9.58 -5.03
C LEU A 93 1.85 -9.43 -4.65
N ILE A 94 1.06 -10.47 -4.84
CA ILE A 94 -0.36 -10.49 -4.48
C ILE A 94 -0.67 -11.66 -3.56
N MET A 95 -1.78 -11.56 -2.83
CA MET A 95 -2.38 -12.70 -2.17
C MET A 95 -2.84 -13.71 -3.22
N LYS A 96 -2.59 -15.00 -2.96
CA LYS A 96 -3.02 -16.05 -3.86
C LYS A 96 -4.54 -16.10 -3.90
N ARG A 97 -5.11 -15.92 -5.09
CA ARG A 97 -6.54 -16.04 -5.35
C ARG A 97 -6.95 -17.50 -5.37
N LYS A 98 -8.12 -17.81 -4.83
CA LYS A 98 -8.72 -19.16 -4.94
C LYS A 98 -9.47 -19.27 -6.25
N ASP A 99 -10.19 -18.21 -6.59
CA ASP A 99 -11.02 -18.11 -7.78
C ASP A 99 -10.64 -16.89 -8.63
N ILE A 100 -10.92 -16.94 -9.92
CA ILE A 100 -10.61 -15.83 -10.85
C ILE A 100 -11.44 -14.58 -10.51
N SER A 101 -12.63 -14.77 -9.93
CA SER A 101 -13.51 -13.71 -9.43
C SER A 101 -13.02 -13.04 -8.15
N ASP A 102 -12.09 -13.65 -7.42
CA ASP A 102 -11.55 -13.05 -6.20
C ASP A 102 -10.79 -11.76 -6.53
N PRO A 103 -10.88 -10.72 -5.67
CA PRO A 103 -10.17 -9.48 -5.87
C PRO A 103 -8.65 -9.70 -5.88
N VAL A 104 -7.95 -8.90 -6.68
CA VAL A 104 -6.49 -8.88 -6.69
C VAL A 104 -6.02 -8.01 -5.52
N VAL A 105 -5.64 -8.66 -4.42
CA VAL A 105 -5.14 -7.98 -3.22
C VAL A 105 -3.61 -7.95 -3.23
N GLN A 106 -3.05 -6.77 -3.47
CA GLN A 106 -1.61 -6.53 -3.55
C GLN A 106 -0.97 -6.40 -2.16
N ILE A 107 0.23 -6.97 -2.01
CA ILE A 107 1.09 -6.72 -0.86
C ILE A 107 1.98 -5.53 -1.19
N ILE A 108 1.84 -4.46 -0.41
CA ILE A 108 2.58 -3.21 -0.57
C ILE A 108 3.59 -3.03 0.57
N PRO A 109 4.69 -2.31 0.34
CA PRO A 109 5.62 -1.98 1.40
C PRO A 109 4.96 -1.05 2.43
N THR A 110 5.46 -1.08 3.67
CA THR A 110 4.94 -0.23 4.74
C THR A 110 5.00 1.26 4.44
N ASP A 111 5.99 1.68 3.68
CA ASP A 111 6.21 3.10 3.36
C ASP A 111 5.10 3.65 2.46
N GLU A 112 4.37 2.76 1.77
CA GLU A 112 3.19 3.11 0.96
C GLU A 112 1.89 3.16 1.77
N TYR A 113 1.85 2.62 3.00
CA TYR A 113 0.61 2.53 3.79
C TYR A 113 -0.03 3.89 4.00
N TYR A 114 0.78 4.91 4.35
CA TYR A 114 0.29 6.26 4.58
C TYR A 114 -0.46 6.80 3.36
N GLN A 115 0.16 6.74 2.18
CA GLN A 115 -0.44 7.27 0.97
C GLN A 115 -1.72 6.53 0.60
N LYS A 116 -1.75 5.19 0.69
CA LYS A 116 -2.96 4.42 0.40
C LYS A 116 -4.11 4.73 1.36
N ILE A 117 -3.80 4.91 2.64
CA ILE A 117 -4.79 5.29 3.66
C ILE A 117 -5.32 6.71 3.38
N LEU A 118 -4.44 7.65 3.05
CA LEU A 118 -4.79 9.03 2.69
C LEU A 118 -5.69 9.06 1.45
N ASP A 119 -5.32 8.37 0.38
CA ASP A 119 -6.09 8.28 -0.86
C ASP A 119 -7.50 7.71 -0.59
N ALA A 120 -7.59 6.64 0.21
CA ALA A 120 -8.87 6.04 0.59
C ALA A 120 -9.71 6.96 1.47
N HIS A 121 -9.09 7.72 2.37
CA HIS A 121 -9.79 8.71 3.18
C HIS A 121 -10.40 9.82 2.32
N ILE A 122 -9.63 10.37 1.37
CA ILE A 122 -10.10 11.40 0.43
C ILE A 122 -11.22 10.83 -0.46
N ALA A 123 -11.01 9.65 -1.05
CA ALA A 123 -11.97 9.02 -1.96
C ALA A 123 -13.33 8.69 -1.29
N THR A 124 -13.33 8.47 0.02
CA THR A 124 -14.56 8.18 0.78
C THR A 124 -15.24 9.43 1.34
N GLY A 125 -14.80 10.63 0.94
CA GLY A 125 -15.32 11.91 1.43
C GLY A 125 -14.99 12.12 2.90
N HIS A 126 -13.72 11.96 3.25
CA HIS A 126 -13.23 11.98 4.63
C HIS A 126 -13.82 10.88 5.52
N GLY A 127 -13.94 9.68 4.95
CA GLY A 127 -14.50 8.53 5.64
C GLY A 127 -13.69 8.14 6.88
N ARG A 128 -14.41 7.66 7.91
CA ARG A 128 -13.79 7.08 9.10
C ARG A 128 -13.14 5.73 8.76
N ARG A 129 -12.44 5.18 9.75
CA ARG A 129 -11.73 3.89 9.69
C ARG A 129 -12.47 2.80 8.91
N ASP A 130 -13.74 2.56 9.19
CA ASP A 130 -14.47 1.43 8.58
C ASP A 130 -14.66 1.61 7.06
N LYS A 131 -14.90 2.85 6.60
CA LYS A 131 -14.97 3.17 5.16
C LYS A 131 -13.61 3.02 4.48
N ILE A 132 -12.54 3.47 5.16
CA ILE A 132 -11.16 3.32 4.67
C ILE A 132 -10.81 1.84 4.52
N VAL A 133 -11.05 1.03 5.55
CA VAL A 133 -10.79 -0.43 5.53
C VAL A 133 -11.55 -1.09 4.39
N HIS A 134 -12.85 -0.79 4.25
CA HIS A 134 -13.66 -1.35 3.17
C HIS A 134 -13.14 -0.96 1.78
N THR A 135 -12.58 0.24 1.63
CA THR A 135 -11.99 0.71 0.36
C THR A 135 -10.68 0.01 0.03
N LEU A 136 -9.90 -0.36 1.04
CA LEU A 136 -8.56 -0.93 0.89
C LEU A 136 -8.55 -2.46 0.81
N GLN A 137 -9.46 -3.15 1.51
CA GLN A 137 -9.40 -4.60 1.72
C GLN A 137 -9.33 -5.43 0.43
N ASP A 138 -9.98 -4.97 -0.63
CA ASP A 138 -10.05 -5.67 -1.93
C ASP A 138 -8.91 -5.27 -2.88
N LYS A 139 -7.99 -4.41 -2.43
CA LYS A 139 -6.90 -3.87 -3.26
C LYS A 139 -5.53 -4.09 -2.64
N TYR A 140 -5.42 -3.92 -1.32
CA TYR A 140 -4.14 -3.86 -0.63
C TYR A 140 -4.18 -4.59 0.72
N VAL A 141 -3.08 -5.27 1.04
CA VAL A 141 -2.85 -5.80 2.40
C VAL A 141 -2.32 -4.67 3.28
N VAL A 142 -3.24 -3.93 3.91
CA VAL A 142 -2.93 -2.90 4.92
C VAL A 142 -3.43 -3.38 6.29
N PRO A 143 -2.54 -3.59 7.27
CA PRO A 143 -2.97 -4.02 8.61
C PRO A 143 -3.88 -3.01 9.31
N MET A 144 -4.87 -3.50 10.06
CA MET A 144 -5.80 -2.65 10.82
C MET A 144 -5.13 -1.66 11.77
N PHE A 145 -3.99 -2.02 12.35
CA PHE A 145 -3.25 -1.10 13.23
C PHE A 145 -2.73 0.10 12.46
N ALA A 146 -2.24 -0.06 11.21
CA ALA A 146 -1.81 1.04 10.38
C ALA A 146 -2.97 2.00 10.05
N VAL A 147 -4.15 1.45 9.75
CA VAL A 147 -5.38 2.27 9.58
C VAL A 147 -5.86 2.90 10.89
N SER A 148 -5.45 2.37 12.04
CA SER A 148 -5.80 2.94 13.36
C SER A 148 -4.84 4.05 13.80
N ILE A 149 -3.60 4.05 13.31
CA ILE A 149 -2.63 5.14 13.47
C ILE A 149 -3.16 6.42 12.81
N SER A 150 -3.85 6.29 11.66
CA SER A 150 -4.64 7.39 11.09
C SER A 150 -5.88 7.65 11.94
N LYS A 151 -5.67 8.18 13.15
CA LYS A 151 -6.73 8.55 14.09
C LYS A 151 -7.52 9.68 13.44
N CYS A 152 -8.72 9.36 12.96
CA CYS A 152 -9.64 10.33 12.37
C CYS A 152 -9.98 11.49 13.32
N SER A 153 -9.66 11.42 14.62
CA SER A 153 -9.84 12.55 15.56
C SER A 153 -8.93 13.75 15.27
N SER A 154 -7.72 13.55 14.75
CA SER A 154 -6.85 14.66 14.28
C SER A 154 -7.24 15.15 12.88
N PHE A 155 -8.00 14.36 12.13
CA PHE A 155 -8.67 14.80 10.91
C PHE A 155 -9.86 15.70 11.24
N LEU A 156 -10.62 15.46 12.31
CA LEU A 156 -11.84 16.24 12.61
C LEU A 156 -11.59 17.73 12.87
N SER A 157 -10.39 18.15 13.28
CA SER A 157 -10.08 19.57 13.48
C SER A 157 -9.63 20.29 12.20
N LYS A 158 -9.19 19.56 11.16
CA LYS A 158 -8.64 20.12 9.91
C LYS A 158 -9.39 19.69 8.63
N CYS A 159 -10.03 18.53 8.62
CA CYS A 159 -11.11 18.15 7.69
C CYS A 159 -12.40 18.82 8.14
N ARG A 160 -12.42 20.16 8.13
CA ARG A 160 -13.69 20.86 8.16
C ARG A 160 -14.25 20.74 6.76
N THR A 161 -15.21 19.83 6.58
CA THR A 161 -16.01 19.71 5.37
C THR A 161 -16.63 21.08 5.09
N THR A 162 -16.11 21.81 4.11
CA THR A 162 -16.86 22.91 3.49
C THR A 162 -17.97 22.26 2.67
N HIS A 163 -19.14 22.13 3.29
CA HIS A 163 -20.41 22.01 2.60
C HIS A 163 -21.14 23.35 2.70
#